data_AF-A0A8J7B5T4-F1
#
_entry.id   AF-A0A8J7B5T4-F1
#
_cell.length_a   1.000
_cell.length_b   1.000
_cell.length_c   1.000
_cell.angle_alpha   90.00
_cell.angle_beta   90.00
_cell.angle_gamma   90.00
#
_symmetry.space_group_name_H-M   'P 1'
#
loop_
_entity.id
_entity.type
_entity.pdbx_description
1 polymer ?
#
loop_
_entity_poly.entity_id
_entity_poly.type
_entity_poly.pdbx_seq_one_letter_code
_entity_poly.pdbx_strand_id
1 'polypeptide(L)'
;MVSQPYSLTIQIPRPSDEVGRWLLTGLLIAPAIAAIVHPGLNQKADNLLAKGEFHVALPAVRLFGKQIIPSKTLFYRASPLVGSSVPTGVSTGLSDEPVKVGMTVAGFPVTSNFGKRPPPCPGCSSDHKGVDLGTPTGTPLKAFVAGTKVSCWWDSGGGGQVASIWIGPEFYQALHLSSCRNGTYGPGEVYARTGNSGSGTGAHLHWEQKIGGSKVQPKKGVLEATLTGAPPAGADLSPYLGSAGAGKDLAQFVAQWEGFRPCPYLDPVGVATIGYGTTRYPDGRAVALGNSCLTEAQAAEYKRHDLAKFNAIAKGAIARPMTPAQETAWTSFIYNVGPAGAQSTAVQRFNAGDVEGAAEALKQWDKGKVNGHMKTLPGLVNRRAEEAELLKQ
;
A
#
# COMPACT_ATOMS: atom_id res chain seq x y z
N MET A 1 25.36 -2.85 11.82
CA MET A 1 26.30 -2.20 10.87
C MET A 1 25.63 -0.97 10.31
N VAL A 2 26.23 0.19 10.57
CA VAL A 2 25.85 1.48 9.97
C VAL A 2 26.07 1.36 8.46
N SER A 3 25.01 1.46 7.65
CA SER A 3 25.16 1.66 6.22
C SER A 3 25.64 3.09 6.01
N GLN A 4 26.95 3.28 5.85
CA GLN A 4 27.47 4.53 5.31
C GLN A 4 26.96 4.69 3.86
N PRO A 5 26.74 5.92 3.38
CA PRO A 5 26.35 6.15 2.00
C PRO A 5 27.45 5.63 1.07
N TYR A 6 27.11 4.72 0.17
CA TYR A 6 28.01 4.32 -0.91
C TYR A 6 28.13 5.50 -1.89
N SER A 7 29.31 6.10 -2.01
CA SER A 7 29.62 7.05 -3.08
C SER A 7 30.10 6.29 -4.31
N LEU A 8 29.32 6.33 -5.39
CA LEU A 8 29.77 5.83 -6.69
C LEU A 8 30.57 6.94 -7.39
N THR A 9 31.90 6.87 -7.32
CA THR A 9 32.77 7.76 -8.12
C THR A 9 33.02 7.14 -9.49
N ILE A 10 32.26 7.55 -10.50
CA ILE A 10 32.53 7.20 -11.90
C ILE A 10 33.56 8.19 -12.44
N GLN A 11 34.83 7.77 -12.60
CA GLN A 11 35.81 8.59 -13.30
C GLN A 11 35.63 8.43 -14.82
N ILE A 12 35.23 9.54 -15.47
CA ILE A 12 35.11 9.61 -16.93
C ILE A 12 36.15 10.63 -17.44
N PRO A 13 37.11 10.24 -18.29
CA PRO A 13 38.04 11.17 -18.90
C PRO A 13 37.31 12.12 -19.87
N ARG A 14 37.62 13.42 -19.85
CA ARG A 14 37.29 14.37 -20.93
C ARG A 14 38.25 14.12 -22.12
N PRO A 15 37.96 14.43 -23.41
CA PRO A 15 36.98 15.38 -23.95
C PRO A 15 36.28 14.96 -25.30
N SER A 16 35.61 15.96 -25.90
CA SER A 16 35.14 16.20 -27.29
C SER A 16 33.93 15.44 -27.85
N ASP A 17 32.85 16.23 -27.93
CA ASP A 17 31.82 16.32 -28.96
C ASP A 17 30.67 15.30 -29.05
N GLU A 18 29.50 15.94 -29.17
CA GLU A 18 28.18 15.50 -29.57
C GLU A 18 27.29 14.78 -28.53
N VAL A 19 26.37 15.60 -28.03
CA VAL A 19 25.16 15.35 -27.24
C VAL A 19 24.33 14.13 -27.72
N GLY A 20 24.52 13.66 -28.96
CA GLY A 20 23.89 12.43 -29.49
C GLY A 20 24.36 11.12 -28.83
N ARG A 21 25.60 11.06 -28.30
CA ARG A 21 26.10 9.86 -27.61
C ARG A 21 25.50 9.66 -26.22
N TRP A 22 25.04 10.73 -25.56
CA TRP A 22 24.48 10.66 -24.21
C TRP A 22 23.07 10.03 -24.17
N LEU A 23 22.24 10.27 -25.19
CA LEU A 23 20.89 9.71 -25.27
C LEU A 23 20.90 8.18 -25.47
N LEU A 24 21.80 7.66 -26.31
CA LEU A 24 21.96 6.21 -26.52
C LEU A 24 22.68 5.50 -25.37
N THR A 25 23.65 6.17 -24.73
CA THR A 25 24.35 5.61 -23.55
C THR A 25 23.43 5.60 -22.32
N GLY A 26 22.56 6.61 -22.16
CA GLY A 26 21.53 6.63 -21.13
C GLY A 26 20.51 5.50 -21.26
N LEU A 27 20.03 5.22 -22.48
CA LEU A 27 19.04 4.16 -22.71
C LEU A 27 19.58 2.74 -22.52
N LEU A 28 20.87 2.51 -22.78
CA LEU A 28 21.49 1.18 -22.65
C LEU A 28 22.06 0.91 -21.25
N ILE A 29 22.42 1.95 -20.49
CA ILE A 29 22.99 1.80 -19.14
C ILE A 29 21.93 1.95 -18.04
N ALA A 30 20.81 2.63 -18.30
CA ALA A 30 19.72 2.78 -17.32
C ALA A 30 19.21 1.45 -16.74
N PRO A 31 19.05 0.34 -17.50
CA PRO A 31 18.60 -0.92 -16.92
C PRO A 31 19.65 -1.55 -15.99
N ALA A 32 20.95 -1.42 -16.34
CA ALA A 32 22.04 -2.00 -15.57
C ALA A 32 22.35 -1.17 -14.30
N ILE A 33 22.21 0.16 -14.35
CA ILE A 33 22.34 1.03 -13.17
C ILE A 33 21.09 0.96 -12.30
N ALA A 34 19.89 0.90 -12.87
CA ALA A 34 18.65 0.71 -12.09
C ALA A 34 18.66 -0.60 -11.29
N ALA A 35 19.30 -1.65 -11.83
CA ALA A 35 19.49 -2.93 -11.13
C ALA A 35 20.50 -2.88 -9.97
N ILE A 36 21.34 -1.84 -9.88
CA ILE A 36 22.41 -1.73 -8.86
C ILE A 36 22.05 -0.68 -7.78
N VAL A 37 21.27 0.35 -8.12
CA VAL A 37 21.01 1.48 -7.21
C VAL A 37 19.73 1.31 -6.37
N HIS A 38 18.85 0.38 -6.72
CA HIS A 38 17.62 0.08 -5.97
C HIS A 38 17.56 -1.38 -5.51
N PRO A 39 17.90 -1.67 -4.24
CA PRO A 39 17.60 -2.98 -3.64
C PRO A 39 16.09 -3.24 -3.67
N GLY A 40 15.68 -4.46 -4.06
CA GLY A 40 14.26 -4.90 -4.01
C GLY A 40 13.46 -4.80 -5.31
N LEU A 41 14.03 -4.34 -6.43
CA LEU A 41 13.36 -4.35 -7.74
C LEU A 41 13.59 -5.63 -8.55
N ASN A 42 14.63 -6.42 -8.22
CA ASN A 42 14.96 -7.65 -8.93
C ASN A 42 15.70 -8.64 -8.02
N GLN A 43 15.02 -9.72 -7.62
CA GLN A 43 15.57 -10.81 -6.80
C GLN A 43 16.90 -11.37 -7.33
N LYS A 44 17.11 -11.32 -8.65
CA LYS A 44 18.32 -11.82 -9.31
C LYS A 44 19.52 -10.89 -9.08
N ALA A 45 19.30 -9.58 -8.95
CA ALA A 45 20.33 -8.60 -8.66
C ALA A 45 20.72 -8.63 -7.17
N ASP A 46 19.75 -8.78 -6.27
CA ASP A 46 19.99 -8.93 -4.84
C ASP A 46 20.82 -10.20 -4.54
N ASN A 47 20.53 -11.29 -5.24
CA ASN A 47 21.31 -12.54 -5.16
C ASN A 47 22.73 -12.43 -5.76
N LEU A 48 22.99 -11.46 -6.65
CA LEU A 48 24.32 -11.21 -7.21
C LEU A 48 25.14 -10.32 -6.28
N LEU A 49 24.52 -9.31 -5.65
CA LEU A 49 25.16 -8.45 -4.66
C LEU A 49 25.58 -9.23 -3.40
N ALA A 50 24.80 -10.24 -2.99
CA ALA A 50 25.14 -11.12 -1.87
C ALA A 50 26.40 -12.00 -2.10
N LYS A 51 26.85 -12.17 -3.35
CA LYS A 51 28.02 -13.02 -3.71
C LYS A 51 29.36 -12.28 -3.65
N GLY A 52 29.38 -10.99 -3.33
CA GLY A 52 30.59 -10.21 -3.03
C GLY A 52 31.42 -9.74 -4.24
N GLU A 53 31.44 -10.49 -5.35
CA GLU A 53 32.11 -10.11 -6.59
C GLU A 53 31.32 -10.61 -7.81
N PHE A 54 31.07 -9.73 -8.80
CA PHE A 54 30.49 -10.16 -10.08
C PHE A 54 30.98 -9.32 -11.26
N HIS A 55 31.05 -9.96 -12.43
CA HIS A 55 31.47 -9.36 -13.69
C HIS A 55 30.29 -9.24 -14.64
N VAL A 56 30.06 -8.05 -15.20
CA VAL A 56 29.03 -7.85 -16.23
C VAL A 56 29.72 -7.55 -17.55
N ALA A 57 29.61 -8.46 -18.51
CA ALA A 57 30.11 -8.28 -19.87
C ALA A 57 29.06 -7.56 -20.72
N LEU A 58 29.41 -6.35 -21.20
CA LEU A 58 28.59 -5.61 -22.15
C LEU A 58 29.08 -5.91 -23.57
N PRO A 59 28.24 -6.49 -24.45
CA PRO A 59 28.64 -6.79 -25.83
C PRO A 59 28.84 -5.50 -26.64
N ALA A 60 29.63 -5.59 -27.71
CA ALA A 60 29.85 -4.47 -28.62
C ALA A 60 28.55 -4.07 -29.33
N VAL A 61 28.27 -2.78 -29.42
CA VAL A 61 27.12 -2.26 -30.15
C VAL A 61 27.56 -1.91 -31.58
N ARG A 62 26.81 -2.45 -32.55
CA ARG A 62 27.00 -2.20 -33.98
C ARG A 62 25.73 -1.57 -34.56
N LEU A 63 25.88 -0.52 -35.35
CA LEU A 63 24.82 -0.01 -36.23
C LEU A 63 25.28 -0.19 -37.68
N PHE A 64 24.41 -0.73 -38.52
CA PHE A 64 24.69 -0.98 -39.94
C PHE A 64 26.03 -1.71 -40.17
N GLY A 65 26.31 -2.74 -39.36
CA GLY A 65 27.54 -3.55 -39.45
C GLY A 65 28.80 -2.91 -38.89
N LYS A 66 28.81 -1.58 -38.67
CA LYS A 66 29.96 -0.85 -38.12
C LYS A 66 29.89 -0.77 -36.60
N GLN A 67 30.98 -1.14 -35.94
CA GLN A 67 31.08 -1.07 -34.49
C GLN A 67 31.19 0.38 -34.04
N ILE A 68 30.25 0.79 -33.20
CA ILE A 68 30.14 2.15 -32.68
C ILE A 68 30.42 2.21 -31.17
N ILE A 69 30.28 1.09 -30.46
CA ILE A 69 30.69 0.94 -29.06
C ILE A 69 31.42 -0.40 -28.92
N PRO A 70 32.67 -0.43 -28.41
CA PRO A 70 33.37 -1.68 -28.13
C PRO A 70 32.75 -2.42 -26.95
N SER A 71 32.94 -3.75 -26.91
CA SER A 71 32.57 -4.53 -25.74
C SER A 71 33.39 -4.08 -24.53
N LYS A 72 32.78 -4.12 -23.35
CA LYS A 72 33.43 -3.72 -22.10
C LYS A 72 32.95 -4.61 -20.96
N THR A 73 33.87 -5.04 -20.12
CA THR A 73 33.53 -5.76 -18.88
C THR A 73 33.61 -4.80 -17.71
N LEU A 74 32.53 -4.72 -16.94
CA LEU A 74 32.49 -3.97 -15.69
C LEU A 74 32.78 -4.90 -14.53
N PHE A 75 33.68 -4.47 -13.64
CA PHE A 75 34.11 -5.20 -12.45
C PHE A 75 33.50 -4.54 -11.21
N TYR A 76 32.81 -5.32 -10.39
CA TYR A 76 32.28 -4.87 -9.10
C TYR A 76 32.78 -5.77 -7.97
N ARG A 77 33.36 -5.17 -6.94
CA ARG A 77 33.88 -5.82 -5.73
C ARG A 77 33.36 -5.08 -4.51
N ALA A 78 32.55 -5.75 -3.68
CA ALA A 78 32.12 -5.19 -2.41
C ALA A 78 33.18 -5.49 -1.34
N SER A 79 33.74 -4.45 -0.71
CA SER A 79 34.67 -4.62 0.42
C SER A 79 33.89 -4.95 1.71
N PRO A 80 34.32 -5.94 2.52
CA PRO A 80 33.64 -6.23 3.78
C PRO A 80 33.93 -5.12 4.80
N LEU A 81 32.89 -4.60 5.44
CA LEU A 81 33.03 -3.66 6.56
C LEU A 81 33.41 -4.41 7.84
N VAL A 82 34.58 -4.06 8.39
CA VAL A 82 35.09 -4.55 9.66
C VAL A 82 34.33 -3.88 10.81
N GLY A 83 33.84 -4.68 11.76
CA GLY A 83 33.69 -4.31 13.17
C GLY A 83 32.40 -3.58 13.60
N SER A 84 31.38 -4.34 14.00
CA SER A 84 30.64 -4.09 15.24
C SER A 84 29.73 -5.28 15.52
N SER A 85 29.99 -5.94 16.65
CA SER A 85 29.20 -7.04 17.20
C SER A 85 27.72 -6.69 17.23
N VAL A 86 26.90 -7.47 16.53
CA VAL A 86 25.44 -7.40 16.59
C VAL A 86 25.02 -7.93 17.97
N PRO A 87 24.33 -7.15 18.81
CA PRO A 87 23.69 -7.72 19.98
C PRO A 87 22.51 -8.58 19.49
N THR A 88 22.51 -9.85 19.90
CA THR A 88 21.38 -10.75 19.80
C THR A 88 20.26 -10.24 20.71
N GLY A 89 19.23 -9.61 20.13
CA GLY A 89 18.06 -9.15 20.88
C GLY A 89 17.05 -8.34 20.07
N VAL A 90 16.04 -9.03 19.53
CA VAL A 90 14.63 -8.62 19.36
C VAL A 90 14.31 -7.19 18.86
N SER A 91 13.94 -7.12 17.58
CA SER A 91 12.80 -6.40 16.98
C SER A 91 13.19 -5.93 15.59
N THR A 92 12.92 -6.72 14.55
CA THR A 92 13.19 -6.30 13.18
C THR A 92 12.14 -5.35 12.62
N GLY A 93 10.98 -5.12 13.26
CA GLY A 93 9.92 -4.23 12.74
C GLY A 93 9.91 -2.82 13.32
N LEU A 94 8.96 -1.99 12.87
CA LEU A 94 8.62 -0.73 13.54
C LEU A 94 8.19 -0.98 14.99
N SER A 95 8.55 -0.05 15.90
CA SER A 95 8.24 -0.20 17.32
C SER A 95 6.74 -0.30 17.59
N ASP A 96 6.33 -1.40 18.22
CA ASP A 96 4.99 -1.64 18.76
C ASP A 96 4.77 -0.99 20.14
N GLU A 97 5.76 -0.26 20.66
CA GLU A 97 5.67 0.43 21.96
C GLU A 97 4.45 1.36 21.99
N PRO A 98 3.57 1.23 22.99
CA PRO A 98 2.42 2.12 23.15
C PRO A 98 2.86 3.57 23.39
N VAL A 99 2.35 4.50 22.58
CA VAL A 99 2.61 5.94 22.77
C VAL A 99 1.88 6.44 24.02
N LYS A 100 2.63 7.02 24.96
CA LYS A 100 2.09 7.56 26.21
C LYS A 100 2.78 8.85 26.65
N VAL A 101 2.09 9.65 27.45
CA VAL A 101 2.61 10.86 28.12
C VAL A 101 3.90 10.53 28.87
N GLY A 102 4.86 11.45 28.81
CA GLY A 102 6.23 11.26 29.31
C GLY A 102 7.20 10.74 28.24
N MET A 103 6.69 10.33 27.06
CA MET A 103 7.51 10.03 25.90
C MET A 103 7.74 11.25 25.02
N THR A 104 8.80 11.14 24.22
CA THR A 104 9.05 11.98 23.05
C THR A 104 9.03 11.10 21.80
N VAL A 105 8.35 11.55 20.75
CA VAL A 105 8.28 10.87 19.44
C VAL A 105 8.78 11.84 18.38
N ALA A 106 9.84 11.47 17.65
CA ALA A 106 10.49 12.35 16.67
C ALA A 106 10.84 13.76 17.20
N GLY A 107 11.19 13.87 18.49
CA GLY A 107 11.49 15.15 19.15
C GLY A 107 10.27 15.91 19.72
N PHE A 108 9.05 15.42 19.52
CA PHE A 108 7.83 16.04 20.03
C PHE A 108 7.29 15.35 21.28
N PRO A 109 6.95 16.09 22.35
CA PRO A 109 6.41 15.50 23.57
C PRO A 109 4.98 15.00 23.36
N VAL A 110 4.66 13.85 23.94
CA VAL A 110 3.28 13.35 24.03
C VAL A 110 2.56 14.11 25.15
N THR A 111 1.52 14.86 24.81
CA THR A 111 0.78 15.74 25.71
C THR A 111 -0.54 15.15 26.19
N SER A 112 -1.07 14.13 25.49
CA SER A 112 -2.31 13.44 25.89
C SER A 112 -2.30 11.97 25.50
N ASN A 113 -2.77 11.11 26.40
CA ASN A 113 -2.89 9.66 26.21
C ASN A 113 -4.17 9.27 25.48
N PHE A 114 -4.17 8.09 24.86
CA PHE A 114 -5.40 7.42 24.42
C PHE A 114 -6.26 6.98 25.62
N GLY A 115 -7.58 7.03 25.46
CA GLY A 115 -8.56 6.57 26.45
C GLY A 115 -9.24 7.68 27.26
N LYS A 116 -9.85 7.30 28.38
CA LYS A 116 -10.66 8.19 29.21
C LYS A 116 -9.79 9.24 29.90
N ARG A 117 -10.26 10.49 29.89
CA ARG A 117 -9.61 11.64 30.52
C ARG A 117 -10.62 12.73 30.89
N PRO A 118 -10.29 13.63 31.83
CA PRO A 118 -10.99 14.90 31.94
C PRO A 118 -10.85 15.70 30.63
N PRO A 119 -11.93 16.31 30.11
CA PRO A 119 -11.85 17.13 28.91
C PRO A 119 -11.01 18.39 29.19
N PRO A 120 -9.94 18.65 28.42
CA PRO A 120 -9.02 19.77 28.68
C PRO A 120 -9.57 21.14 28.23
N CYS A 121 -10.66 21.16 27.47
CA CYS A 121 -11.27 22.38 26.93
C CYS A 121 -12.78 22.21 26.72
N PRO A 122 -13.55 23.30 26.62
CA PRO A 122 -14.92 23.24 26.12
C PRO A 122 -14.99 22.62 24.73
N GLY A 123 -15.77 21.55 24.56
CA GLY A 123 -15.91 20.81 23.30
C GLY A 123 -14.86 19.70 23.08
N CYS A 124 -13.81 19.64 23.91
CA CYS A 124 -12.86 18.53 23.86
C CYS A 124 -13.47 17.23 24.40
N SER A 125 -13.18 16.08 23.75
CA SER A 125 -13.67 14.77 24.19
C SER A 125 -13.05 14.30 25.51
N SER A 126 -13.88 13.70 26.37
CA SER A 126 -13.48 12.96 27.59
C SER A 126 -13.07 11.50 27.30
N ASP A 127 -13.25 11.03 26.07
CA ASP A 127 -12.82 9.73 25.59
C ASP A 127 -11.91 9.94 24.38
N HIS A 128 -10.61 10.03 24.67
CA HIS A 128 -9.61 10.40 23.70
C HIS A 128 -9.28 9.22 22.79
N LYS A 129 -9.49 9.43 21.49
CA LYS A 129 -9.49 8.38 20.47
C LYS A 129 -8.17 8.20 19.75
N GLY A 130 -7.15 8.95 20.18
CA GLY A 130 -5.80 8.93 19.67
C GLY A 130 -4.81 9.36 20.75
N VAL A 131 -3.64 9.82 20.32
CA VAL A 131 -2.64 10.48 21.17
C VAL A 131 -2.37 11.87 20.64
N ASP A 132 -2.06 12.81 21.54
CA ASP A 132 -1.72 14.19 21.15
C ASP A 132 -0.22 14.40 21.33
N LEU A 133 0.43 14.93 20.30
CA LEU A 133 1.83 15.34 20.32
C LEU A 133 1.90 16.86 20.17
N GLY A 134 2.62 17.51 21.07
CA GLY A 134 2.87 18.95 20.99
C GLY A 134 3.75 19.27 19.78
N THR A 135 3.15 19.73 18.69
CA THR A 135 3.84 20.06 17.44
C THR A 135 3.55 21.50 17.03
N PRO A 136 4.55 22.29 16.59
CA PRO A 136 4.30 23.56 15.93
C PRO A 136 3.36 23.42 14.73
N THR A 137 2.55 24.43 14.43
CA THR A 137 1.81 24.48 13.16
C THR A 137 2.78 24.41 11.98
N GLY A 138 2.49 23.55 11.02
CA GLY A 138 3.30 23.41 9.81
C GLY A 138 4.27 22.23 9.83
N THR A 139 4.41 21.51 10.95
CA THR A 139 5.24 20.30 11.01
C THR A 139 4.77 19.29 9.95
N PRO A 140 5.66 18.83 9.06
CA PRO A 140 5.27 17.97 7.95
C PRO A 140 4.94 16.56 8.42
N LEU A 141 3.86 15.99 7.88
CA LEU A 141 3.60 14.56 7.90
C LEU A 141 4.00 13.98 6.54
N LYS A 142 4.85 12.97 6.57
CA LYS A 142 5.50 12.39 5.40
C LYS A 142 5.12 10.93 5.24
N ALA A 143 5.01 10.49 3.99
CA ALA A 143 4.97 9.06 3.71
C ALA A 143 6.34 8.45 3.99
N PHE A 144 6.38 7.24 4.58
CA PHE A 144 7.63 6.51 4.85
C PHE A 144 7.73 5.20 4.05
N VAL A 145 6.64 4.82 3.38
CA VAL A 145 6.57 3.72 2.41
C VAL A 145 5.86 4.19 1.14
N ALA A 146 6.21 3.59 0.01
CA ALA A 146 5.54 3.84 -1.25
C ALA A 146 4.08 3.36 -1.21
N GLY A 147 3.20 4.06 -1.92
CA GLY A 147 1.78 3.69 -1.98
C GLY A 147 0.96 4.21 -0.79
N THR A 148 1.53 5.07 0.06
CA THR A 148 0.79 5.72 1.16
C THR A 148 -0.33 6.56 0.55
N LYS A 149 -1.59 6.16 0.76
CA LYS A 149 -2.75 6.87 0.22
C LYS A 149 -3.32 7.80 1.28
N VAL A 150 -3.72 9.00 0.86
CA VAL A 150 -4.27 10.02 1.75
C VAL A 150 -5.56 10.60 1.18
N SER A 151 -6.59 10.66 2.03
CA SER A 151 -7.85 11.36 1.77
C SER A 151 -8.08 12.41 2.84
N CYS A 152 -8.25 13.64 2.40
CA CYS A 152 -8.39 14.84 3.20
C CYS A 152 -9.85 15.28 3.21
N TRP A 153 -10.36 15.60 4.39
CA TRP A 153 -11.71 16.09 4.57
C TRP A 153 -11.79 17.01 5.80
N TRP A 154 -12.93 17.66 5.98
CA TRP A 154 -13.17 18.57 7.09
C TRP A 154 -14.17 17.96 8.07
N ASP A 155 -13.79 17.89 9.35
CA ASP A 155 -14.64 17.43 10.45
C ASP A 155 -15.17 18.62 11.27
N SER A 156 -16.47 18.88 11.17
CA SER A 156 -17.15 19.91 11.97
C SER A 156 -17.39 19.50 13.42
N GLY A 157 -17.18 18.22 13.79
CA GLY A 157 -17.34 17.70 15.14
C GLY A 157 -16.16 17.99 16.08
N GLY A 158 -15.21 18.82 15.65
CA GLY A 158 -14.03 19.21 16.42
C GLY A 158 -12.71 18.73 15.81
N GLY A 159 -12.71 17.83 14.84
CA GLY A 159 -11.48 17.37 14.19
C GLY A 159 -10.79 18.40 13.27
N GLY A 160 -11.53 19.36 12.71
CA GLY A 160 -10.97 20.36 11.79
C GLY A 160 -10.54 19.73 10.47
N GLN A 161 -9.38 20.12 9.93
CA GLN A 161 -8.82 19.45 8.75
C GLN A 161 -8.25 18.09 9.14
N VAL A 162 -8.71 17.03 8.48
CA VAL A 162 -8.35 15.63 8.78
C VAL A 162 -7.69 14.97 7.57
N ALA A 163 -6.65 14.18 7.80
CA ALA A 163 -6.10 13.23 6.86
C ALA A 163 -6.48 11.81 7.29
N SER A 164 -7.13 11.06 6.41
CA SER A 164 -7.27 9.60 6.51
C SER A 164 -6.16 8.97 5.70
N ILE A 165 -5.37 8.10 6.33
CA ILE A 165 -4.08 7.64 5.81
C ILE A 165 -4.10 6.12 5.77
N TRP A 166 -3.83 5.55 4.60
CA TRP A 166 -3.69 4.12 4.39
C TRP A 166 -2.23 3.80 4.09
N ILE A 167 -1.65 2.92 4.90
CA ILE A 167 -0.29 2.43 4.79
C ILE A 167 -0.36 0.90 4.73
N GLY A 168 -0.29 0.34 3.53
CA GLY A 168 -0.58 -1.08 3.32
C GLY A 168 -1.97 -1.47 3.86
N PRO A 169 -2.09 -2.49 4.73
CA PRO A 169 -3.37 -2.89 5.31
C PRO A 169 -3.83 -1.99 6.47
N GLU A 170 -2.99 -1.07 6.93
CA GLU A 170 -3.24 -0.28 8.13
C GLU A 170 -3.89 1.07 7.83
N PHE A 171 -4.66 1.55 8.81
CA PHE A 171 -5.40 2.81 8.72
C PHE A 171 -5.11 3.73 9.90
N TYR A 172 -4.90 5.00 9.57
CA TYR A 172 -4.58 6.06 10.51
C TYR A 172 -5.37 7.33 10.22
N GLN A 173 -5.50 8.19 11.22
CA GLN A 173 -5.99 9.55 11.04
C GLN A 173 -5.09 10.56 11.73
N ALA A 174 -4.85 11.68 11.05
CA ALA A 174 -4.22 12.86 11.62
C ALA A 174 -5.21 14.02 11.58
N LEU A 175 -5.47 14.65 12.72
CA LEU A 175 -6.50 15.69 12.88
C LEU A 175 -5.86 17.06 13.14
N HIS A 176 -6.70 18.10 13.11
CA HIS A 176 -6.38 19.51 13.38
C HIS A 176 -5.33 20.12 12.43
N LEU A 177 -5.18 19.54 11.23
CA LEU A 177 -4.13 19.89 10.28
C LEU A 177 -4.26 21.34 9.77
N SER A 178 -3.15 21.94 9.37
CA SER A 178 -3.15 23.24 8.67
C SER A 178 -3.24 23.10 7.16
N SER A 179 -2.79 21.95 6.63
CA SER A 179 -2.93 21.60 5.21
C SER A 179 -2.96 20.08 5.05
N CYS A 180 -3.68 19.61 4.02
CA CYS A 180 -3.74 18.20 3.63
C CYS A 180 -3.98 18.12 2.13
N ARG A 181 -3.32 17.19 1.43
CA ARG A 181 -3.49 16.97 0.00
C ARG A 181 -3.89 15.53 -0.30
N ASN A 182 -4.98 15.35 -1.04
CA ASN A 182 -5.40 14.05 -1.56
C ASN A 182 -4.32 13.49 -2.51
N GLY A 183 -4.06 12.19 -2.42
CA GLY A 183 -3.15 11.53 -3.36
C GLY A 183 -2.54 10.24 -2.83
N THR A 184 -1.59 9.74 -3.61
CA THR A 184 -0.73 8.61 -3.25
C THR A 184 0.70 9.10 -3.23
N TYR A 185 1.45 8.74 -2.20
CA TYR A 185 2.75 9.30 -1.88
C TYR A 185 3.84 8.24 -1.78
N GLY A 186 5.04 8.62 -2.21
CA GLY A 186 6.29 7.90 -2.03
C GLY A 186 7.03 8.30 -0.74
N PRO A 187 8.05 7.53 -0.32
CA PRO A 187 8.83 7.84 0.88
C PRO A 187 9.41 9.26 0.85
N GLY A 188 9.28 9.97 1.97
CA GLY A 188 9.76 11.34 2.18
C GLY A 188 8.79 12.44 1.70
N GLU A 189 7.78 12.10 0.88
CA GLU A 189 6.84 13.10 0.36
C GLU A 189 5.87 13.59 1.43
N VAL A 190 5.66 14.90 1.47
CA VAL A 190 4.78 15.57 2.45
C VAL A 190 3.34 15.55 1.94
N TYR A 191 2.43 14.92 2.68
CA TYR A 191 1.00 14.86 2.34
C TYR A 191 0.12 15.78 3.21
N ALA A 192 0.60 16.16 4.40
CA ALA A 192 -0.12 17.03 5.32
C ALA A 192 0.83 17.81 6.24
N ARG A 193 0.30 18.81 6.94
CA ARG A 193 1.02 19.54 7.99
C ARG A 193 0.14 19.71 9.22
N THR A 194 0.74 19.58 10.40
CA THR A 194 0.09 19.81 11.70
C THR A 194 -0.47 21.23 11.81
N GLY A 195 -1.43 21.44 12.69
CA GLY A 195 -2.06 22.74 12.86
C GLY A 195 -2.85 22.86 14.15
N ASN A 196 -3.86 23.72 14.09
CA ASN A 196 -4.79 24.00 15.17
C ASN A 196 -6.20 24.29 14.62
N SER A 197 -6.61 23.56 13.57
CA SER A 197 -7.84 23.87 12.82
C SER A 197 -9.12 23.33 13.47
N GLY A 198 -9.01 22.50 14.51
CA GLY A 198 -10.14 21.94 15.25
C GLY A 198 -10.10 22.28 16.74
N SER A 199 -10.91 21.58 17.53
CA SER A 199 -11.00 21.74 18.97
C SER A 199 -9.71 21.31 19.67
N GLY A 200 -9.12 22.21 20.44
CA GLY A 200 -7.91 21.94 21.18
C GLY A 200 -7.46 23.14 22.00
N THR A 201 -6.40 22.95 22.78
CA THR A 201 -5.80 24.00 23.62
C THR A 201 -4.61 24.70 22.96
N GLY A 202 -4.23 24.28 21.75
CA GLY A 202 -3.08 24.81 21.01
C GLY A 202 -2.67 23.87 19.87
N ALA A 203 -1.68 24.29 19.07
CA ALA A 203 -1.21 23.52 17.94
C ALA A 203 -0.63 22.16 18.36
N HIS A 204 -1.11 21.09 17.73
CA HIS A 204 -0.68 19.72 18.02
C HIS A 204 -1.01 18.77 16.85
N LEU A 205 -0.39 17.59 16.88
CA LEU A 205 -0.81 16.45 16.08
C LEU A 205 -1.67 15.55 16.95
N HIS A 206 -2.94 15.41 16.59
CA HIS A 206 -3.78 14.34 17.10
C HIS A 206 -3.70 13.15 16.14
N TRP A 207 -3.22 12.00 16.64
CA TRP A 207 -2.98 10.80 15.85
C TRP A 207 -3.81 9.61 16.33
N GLU A 208 -4.62 9.05 15.43
CA GLU A 208 -5.44 7.87 15.69
C GLU A 208 -4.95 6.68 14.86
N GLN A 209 -4.95 5.49 15.46
CA GLN A 209 -4.72 4.22 14.77
C GLN A 209 -5.99 3.37 14.82
N LYS A 210 -6.35 2.72 13.70
CA LYS A 210 -7.47 1.77 13.66
C LYS A 210 -7.04 0.40 13.17
N ILE A 211 -7.46 -0.63 13.91
CA ILE A 211 -7.29 -2.04 13.56
C ILE A 211 -8.66 -2.71 13.70
N GLY A 212 -9.11 -3.44 12.66
CA GLY A 212 -10.43 -4.09 12.68
C GLY A 212 -11.59 -3.12 12.96
N GLY A 213 -11.55 -1.94 12.33
CA GLY A 213 -12.56 -0.88 12.50
C GLY A 213 -12.56 -0.17 13.86
N SER A 214 -11.80 -0.65 14.83
CA SER A 214 -11.74 -0.12 16.19
C SER A 214 -10.53 0.79 16.37
N LYS A 215 -10.73 1.91 17.08
CA LYS A 215 -9.62 2.79 17.47
C LYS A 215 -8.84 2.10 18.58
N VAL A 216 -7.53 1.99 18.40
CA VAL A 216 -6.62 1.31 19.32
C VAL A 216 -5.55 2.27 19.82
N GLN A 217 -4.91 1.91 20.92
CA GLN A 217 -3.72 2.58 21.41
C GLN A 217 -2.66 2.68 20.29
N PRO A 218 -2.26 3.89 19.87
CA PRO A 218 -1.29 4.04 18.80
C PRO A 218 0.10 3.49 19.16
N LYS A 219 0.71 2.85 18.18
CA LYS A 219 2.09 2.35 18.22
C LYS A 219 3.08 3.44 17.81
N LYS A 220 4.21 3.51 18.52
CA LYS A 220 5.22 4.55 18.35
C LYS A 220 5.87 4.55 16.97
N GLY A 221 6.20 3.38 16.43
CA GLY A 221 7.07 3.27 15.26
C GLY A 221 6.49 3.91 13.99
N VAL A 222 5.19 3.73 13.73
CA VAL A 222 4.53 4.32 12.54
C VAL A 222 4.37 5.83 12.67
N LEU A 223 4.03 6.30 13.87
CA LEU A 223 3.92 7.72 14.16
C LEU A 223 5.28 8.43 14.02
N GLU A 224 6.34 7.83 14.57
CA GLU A 224 7.71 8.32 14.43
C GLU A 224 8.13 8.37 12.96
N ALA A 225 7.95 7.27 12.21
CA ALA A 225 8.29 7.20 10.80
C ALA A 225 7.51 8.23 9.95
N THR A 226 6.25 8.52 10.30
CA THR A 226 5.43 9.54 9.65
C THR A 226 5.96 10.96 9.86
N LEU A 227 6.43 11.26 11.07
CA LEU A 227 6.96 12.58 11.43
C LEU A 227 8.35 12.82 10.84
N THR A 228 9.20 11.81 10.82
CA THR A 228 10.55 11.90 10.25
C THR A 228 10.53 11.79 8.73
N GLY A 229 9.62 10.99 8.18
CA GLY A 229 9.62 10.50 6.80
C GLY A 229 10.60 9.36 6.55
N ALA A 230 11.18 8.81 7.62
CA ALA A 230 12.18 7.74 7.55
C ALA A 230 11.99 6.77 8.73
N PRO A 231 11.75 5.48 8.47
CA PRO A 231 11.75 4.46 9.51
C PRO A 231 13.18 4.17 10.01
N PRO A 232 13.35 3.53 11.18
CA PRO A 232 14.66 3.10 11.65
C PRO A 232 15.40 2.25 10.61
N ALA A 233 16.71 2.44 10.49
CA ALA A 233 17.53 1.69 9.54
C ALA A 233 17.43 0.18 9.81
N GLY A 234 17.07 -0.61 8.79
CA GLY A 234 16.89 -2.05 8.90
C GLY A 234 15.54 -2.50 9.47
N ALA A 235 14.59 -1.58 9.68
CA ALA A 235 13.22 -1.95 9.99
C ALA A 235 12.59 -2.72 8.82
N ASP A 236 11.99 -3.87 9.14
CA ASP A 236 11.13 -4.68 8.30
C ASP A 236 9.83 -3.92 8.10
N LEU A 237 9.71 -3.37 6.89
CA LEU A 237 8.52 -2.65 6.45
C LEU A 237 7.58 -3.56 5.66
N SER A 238 7.86 -4.87 5.52
CA SER A 238 6.98 -5.78 4.77
C SER A 238 5.51 -5.76 5.21
N PRO A 239 5.13 -5.48 6.48
CA PRO A 239 3.72 -5.32 6.86
C PRO A 239 3.08 -4.01 6.36
N TYR A 240 3.90 -2.99 6.07
CA TYR A 240 3.48 -1.60 5.78
C TYR A 240 3.65 -1.24 4.30
N LEU A 241 4.59 -1.91 3.63
CA LEU A 241 4.67 -1.98 2.19
C LEU A 241 3.42 -2.74 1.78
N GLY A 242 2.34 -1.98 1.53
CA GLY A 242 1.33 -2.41 0.57
C GLY A 242 2.13 -2.83 -0.64
N SER A 243 2.26 -4.14 -0.80
CA SER A 243 3.24 -4.81 -1.62
C SER A 243 3.58 -3.98 -2.84
N ALA A 244 4.80 -3.45 -2.89
CA ALA A 244 5.32 -2.81 -4.08
C ALA A 244 5.43 -3.92 -5.14
N GLY A 245 4.29 -4.21 -5.80
CA GLY A 245 4.08 -5.40 -6.64
C GLY A 245 2.95 -6.36 -6.23
N ALA A 246 2.07 -6.06 -5.26
CA ALA A 246 0.86 -6.86 -5.07
C ALA A 246 -0.36 -6.00 -4.70
N GLY A 247 -1.52 -6.43 -5.22
CA GLY A 247 -2.75 -5.68 -5.37
C GLY A 247 -3.31 -4.98 -4.12
N LYS A 248 -4.28 -4.09 -4.40
CA LYS A 248 -5.23 -3.55 -3.41
C LYS A 248 -5.65 -4.69 -2.47
N ASP A 249 -5.69 -4.47 -1.14
CA ASP A 249 -6.28 -5.41 -0.17
C ASP A 249 -7.55 -5.99 -0.78
N LEU A 250 -7.72 -7.31 -0.80
CA LEU A 250 -8.79 -7.97 -1.56
C LEU A 250 -10.17 -7.33 -1.31
N ALA A 251 -10.48 -6.96 -0.07
CA ALA A 251 -11.73 -6.25 0.22
C ALA A 251 -11.78 -4.83 -0.34
N GLN A 252 -10.68 -4.08 -0.33
CA GLN A 252 -10.58 -2.76 -0.97
C GLN A 252 -10.61 -2.86 -2.51
N PHE A 253 -9.96 -3.88 -3.08
CA PHE A 253 -10.00 -4.19 -4.50
C PHE A 253 -11.43 -4.44 -4.96
N VAL A 254 -12.19 -5.23 -4.18
CA VAL A 254 -13.58 -5.54 -4.52
C VAL A 254 -14.49 -4.36 -4.20
N ALA A 255 -14.31 -3.67 -3.07
CA ALA A 255 -15.13 -2.56 -2.59
C ALA A 255 -15.35 -1.45 -3.62
N GLN A 256 -14.31 -1.08 -4.38
CA GLN A 256 -14.41 -0.05 -5.42
C GLN A 256 -15.43 -0.39 -6.52
N TRP A 257 -15.75 -1.68 -6.72
CA TRP A 257 -16.69 -2.16 -7.74
C TRP A 257 -18.11 -2.34 -7.22
N GLU A 258 -18.29 -2.48 -5.90
CA GLU A 258 -19.56 -2.86 -5.28
C GLU A 258 -20.39 -1.64 -4.86
N GLY A 259 -19.74 -0.49 -4.65
CA GLY A 259 -20.37 0.74 -4.19
C GLY A 259 -20.65 0.72 -2.69
N PHE A 260 -20.22 1.78 -1.99
CA PHE A 260 -20.42 1.88 -0.54
C PHE A 260 -21.79 2.45 -0.20
N ARG A 261 -22.56 1.75 0.65
CA ARG A 261 -23.82 2.21 1.22
C ARG A 261 -23.73 2.15 2.74
N PRO A 262 -23.51 3.29 3.44
CA PRO A 262 -23.22 3.28 4.87
C PRO A 262 -24.39 2.74 5.69
N CYS A 263 -25.63 3.05 5.31
CA CYS A 263 -26.81 2.64 6.06
C CYS A 263 -27.54 1.48 5.37
N PRO A 264 -28.29 0.64 6.13
CA PRO A 264 -29.12 -0.40 5.54
C PRO A 264 -30.06 0.13 4.45
N TYR A 265 -30.20 -0.61 3.37
CA TYR A 265 -31.13 -0.34 2.28
C TYR A 265 -31.73 -1.63 1.74
N LEU A 266 -32.86 -1.54 1.03
CA LEU A 266 -33.38 -2.66 0.26
C LEU A 266 -32.71 -2.67 -1.11
N ASP A 267 -32.11 -3.80 -1.48
CA ASP A 267 -31.59 -4.00 -2.83
C ASP A 267 -32.76 -4.17 -3.84
N PRO A 268 -32.49 -4.25 -5.16
CA PRO A 268 -33.54 -4.36 -6.18
C PRO A 268 -34.45 -5.60 -6.05
N VAL A 269 -34.06 -6.61 -5.27
CA VAL A 269 -34.86 -7.83 -5.03
C VAL A 269 -35.50 -7.84 -3.64
N GLY A 270 -35.40 -6.74 -2.89
CA GLY A 270 -36.06 -6.55 -1.60
C GLY A 270 -35.28 -7.10 -0.40
N VAL A 271 -33.99 -7.40 -0.54
CA VAL A 271 -33.14 -7.91 0.55
C VAL A 271 -32.43 -6.75 1.26
N ALA A 272 -32.53 -6.74 2.59
CA ALA A 272 -31.82 -5.77 3.43
C ALA A 272 -30.31 -5.95 3.30
N THR A 273 -29.64 -4.87 2.89
CA THR A 273 -28.22 -4.86 2.49
C THR A 273 -27.52 -3.64 3.08
N ILE A 274 -26.24 -3.75 3.43
CA ILE A 274 -25.43 -2.66 4.00
C ILE A 274 -23.97 -2.74 3.51
N GLY A 275 -23.24 -1.62 3.57
CA GLY A 275 -21.81 -1.57 3.24
C GLY A 275 -21.56 -1.82 1.76
N TYR A 276 -20.71 -2.79 1.44
CA TYR A 276 -20.38 -3.23 0.09
C TYR A 276 -21.21 -4.45 -0.33
N GLY A 277 -22.52 -4.41 -0.14
CA GLY A 277 -23.41 -5.51 -0.51
C GLY A 277 -23.56 -6.64 0.51
N THR A 278 -23.20 -6.40 1.78
CA THR A 278 -23.34 -7.40 2.86
C THR A 278 -24.82 -7.55 3.24
N THR A 279 -25.32 -8.79 3.23
CA THR A 279 -26.70 -9.15 3.62
C THR A 279 -26.77 -9.96 4.92
N ARG A 280 -25.63 -10.51 5.36
CA ARG A 280 -25.44 -11.17 6.64
C ARG A 280 -24.12 -10.74 7.25
N TYR A 281 -24.13 -10.42 8.54
CA TYR A 281 -22.91 -10.10 9.29
C TYR A 281 -22.03 -11.34 9.47
N PRO A 282 -20.75 -11.18 9.85
CA PRO A 282 -19.84 -12.30 10.13
C PRO A 282 -20.35 -13.27 11.20
N ASP A 283 -21.17 -12.80 12.13
CA ASP A 283 -21.81 -13.62 13.17
C ASP A 283 -23.06 -14.39 12.66
N GLY A 284 -23.37 -14.30 11.36
CA GLY A 284 -24.48 -14.98 10.70
C GLY A 284 -25.83 -14.25 10.77
N ARG A 285 -25.95 -13.18 11.55
CA ARG A 285 -27.19 -12.40 11.64
C ARG A 285 -27.52 -11.72 10.32
N ALA A 286 -28.78 -11.75 9.92
CA ALA A 286 -29.25 -11.01 8.76
C ALA A 286 -29.25 -9.50 9.04
N VAL A 287 -28.94 -8.70 8.01
CA VAL A 287 -29.06 -7.24 8.07
C VAL A 287 -30.54 -6.88 8.20
N ALA A 288 -30.85 -5.89 9.03
CA ALA A 288 -32.17 -5.33 9.21
C ALA A 288 -32.13 -3.82 8.96
N LEU A 289 -33.22 -3.25 8.44
CA LEU A 289 -33.30 -1.82 8.09
C LEU A 289 -33.10 -0.88 9.29
N GLY A 290 -33.31 -1.37 10.52
CA GLY A 290 -33.06 -0.63 11.75
C GLY A 290 -31.62 -0.72 12.28
N ASN A 291 -30.71 -1.43 11.60
CA ASN A 291 -29.31 -1.50 12.05
C ASN A 291 -28.57 -0.18 11.84
N SER A 292 -27.57 0.08 12.68
CA SER A 292 -26.74 1.27 12.59
C SER A 292 -25.92 1.30 11.30
N CYS A 293 -25.67 2.50 10.79
CA CYS A 293 -24.82 2.69 9.63
C CYS A 293 -23.36 2.29 9.93
N LEU A 294 -22.67 1.80 8.90
CA LEU A 294 -21.27 1.42 8.93
C LEU A 294 -20.38 2.56 8.47
N THR A 295 -19.15 2.53 8.97
CA THR A 295 -18.00 3.16 8.31
C THR A 295 -17.52 2.29 7.15
N GLU A 296 -16.79 2.87 6.19
CA GLU A 296 -16.16 2.10 5.10
C GLU A 296 -15.24 0.99 5.63
N ALA A 297 -14.54 1.23 6.75
CA ALA A 297 -13.67 0.24 7.37
C ALA A 297 -14.45 -0.99 7.89
N GLN A 298 -15.59 -0.76 8.54
CA GLN A 298 -16.47 -1.85 8.98
C GLN A 298 -17.08 -2.60 7.79
N ALA A 299 -17.51 -1.86 6.75
CA ALA A 299 -18.01 -2.47 5.53
C ALA A 299 -16.93 -3.31 4.82
N ALA A 300 -15.69 -2.86 4.80
CA ALA A 300 -14.56 -3.61 4.23
C ALA A 300 -14.28 -4.89 5.05
N GLU A 301 -14.42 -4.86 6.37
CA GLU A 301 -14.27 -6.05 7.21
C GLU A 301 -15.36 -7.09 6.95
N TYR A 302 -16.62 -6.66 6.85
CA TYR A 302 -17.71 -7.58 6.49
C TYR A 302 -17.52 -8.11 5.07
N LYS A 303 -17.02 -7.27 4.16
CA LYS A 303 -16.69 -7.72 2.82
C LYS A 303 -15.56 -8.76 2.81
N ARG A 304 -14.54 -8.65 3.67
CA ARG A 304 -13.52 -9.71 3.82
C ARG A 304 -14.13 -11.04 4.23
N HIS A 305 -15.06 -11.02 5.17
CA HIS A 305 -15.79 -12.21 5.58
C HIS A 305 -16.59 -12.81 4.42
N ASP A 306 -17.34 -11.98 3.69
CA ASP A 306 -18.12 -12.42 2.52
C ASP A 306 -17.22 -13.02 1.42
N LEU A 307 -16.03 -12.45 1.22
CA LEU A 307 -15.06 -12.92 0.24
C LEU A 307 -14.33 -14.19 0.63
N ALA A 308 -14.28 -14.55 1.92
CA ALA A 308 -13.53 -15.72 2.40
C ALA A 308 -13.99 -17.03 1.75
N LYS A 309 -15.30 -17.20 1.55
CA LYS A 309 -15.86 -18.36 0.82
C LYS A 309 -15.37 -18.44 -0.62
N PHE A 310 -15.32 -17.30 -1.31
CA PHE A 310 -14.88 -17.24 -2.70
C PHE A 310 -13.36 -17.41 -2.82
N ASN A 311 -12.60 -16.94 -1.83
CA ASN A 311 -11.17 -17.20 -1.75
C ASN A 311 -10.89 -18.70 -1.57
N ALA A 312 -11.65 -19.38 -0.72
CA ALA A 312 -11.54 -20.84 -0.57
C ALA A 312 -11.84 -21.58 -1.89
N ILE A 313 -12.83 -21.12 -2.66
CA ILE A 313 -13.13 -21.67 -3.99
C ILE A 313 -11.97 -21.40 -4.96
N ALA A 314 -11.41 -20.19 -4.97
CA ALA A 314 -10.24 -19.85 -5.78
C ALA A 314 -9.04 -20.75 -5.46
N LYS A 315 -8.72 -20.91 -4.18
CA LYS A 315 -7.62 -21.79 -3.71
C LYS A 315 -7.83 -23.25 -4.06
N GLY A 316 -9.08 -23.74 -4.07
CA GLY A 316 -9.40 -25.09 -4.51
C GLY A 316 -9.28 -25.29 -6.03
N ALA A 317 -9.47 -24.23 -6.82
CA ALA A 317 -9.48 -24.29 -8.28
C ALA A 317 -8.09 -24.09 -8.91
N ILE A 318 -7.19 -23.36 -8.22
CA ILE A 318 -5.86 -23.03 -8.73
C ILE A 318 -4.85 -24.05 -8.22
N ALA A 319 -4.29 -24.83 -9.15
CA ALA A 319 -3.38 -25.94 -8.87
C ALA A 319 -1.92 -25.51 -8.70
N ARG A 320 -1.64 -24.20 -8.72
CA ARG A 320 -0.29 -23.62 -8.68
C ARG A 320 -0.16 -22.62 -7.53
N PRO A 321 1.04 -22.39 -7.00
CA PRO A 321 1.28 -21.30 -6.06
C PRO A 321 0.84 -19.97 -6.67
N MET A 322 0.09 -19.17 -5.90
CA MET A 322 -0.36 -17.84 -6.30
C MET A 322 0.42 -16.77 -5.55
N THR A 323 0.70 -15.65 -6.23
CA THR A 323 1.04 -14.40 -5.56
C THR A 323 -0.19 -13.83 -4.85
N PRO A 324 -0.03 -12.95 -3.84
CA PRO A 324 -1.17 -12.27 -3.22
C PRO A 324 -2.03 -11.47 -4.21
N ALA A 325 -1.42 -10.94 -5.28
CA ALA A 325 -2.12 -10.28 -6.37
C ALA A 325 -3.02 -11.24 -7.15
N GLN A 326 -2.49 -12.42 -7.51
CA GLN A 326 -3.25 -13.46 -8.19
C GLN A 326 -4.39 -14.00 -7.32
N GLU A 327 -4.16 -14.20 -6.01
CA GLU A 327 -5.23 -14.57 -5.07
C GLU A 327 -6.36 -13.53 -5.05
N THR A 328 -5.99 -12.25 -5.09
CA THR A 328 -6.94 -11.13 -5.16
C THR A 328 -7.74 -11.15 -6.46
N ALA A 329 -7.07 -11.32 -7.60
CA ALA A 329 -7.70 -11.38 -8.92
C ALA A 329 -8.71 -12.53 -8.99
N TRP A 330 -8.31 -13.75 -8.61
CA TRP A 330 -9.16 -14.92 -8.68
C TRP A 330 -10.34 -14.83 -7.72
N THR A 331 -10.13 -14.35 -6.50
CA THR A 331 -11.22 -14.17 -5.55
C THR A 331 -12.22 -13.13 -6.03
N SER A 332 -11.76 -11.98 -6.56
CA SER A 332 -12.64 -10.94 -7.10
C SER A 332 -13.43 -11.44 -8.31
N PHE A 333 -12.79 -12.17 -9.23
CA PHE A 333 -13.46 -12.75 -10.39
C PHE A 333 -14.56 -13.72 -9.97
N ILE A 334 -14.23 -14.72 -9.16
CA ILE A 334 -15.17 -15.78 -8.76
C ILE A 334 -16.30 -15.21 -7.88
N TYR A 335 -16.02 -14.17 -7.09
CA TYR A 335 -17.06 -13.43 -6.40
C TYR A 335 -18.04 -12.76 -7.39
N ASN A 336 -17.51 -12.12 -8.45
CA ASN A 336 -18.32 -11.38 -9.41
C ASN A 336 -19.17 -12.27 -10.33
N VAL A 337 -18.60 -13.36 -10.85
CA VAL A 337 -19.28 -14.26 -11.80
C VAL A 337 -19.89 -15.49 -11.14
N GLY A 338 -19.63 -15.69 -9.85
CA GLY A 338 -20.08 -16.82 -9.06
C GLY A 338 -19.15 -18.04 -9.11
N PRO A 339 -19.42 -19.07 -8.28
CA PRO A 339 -18.56 -20.26 -8.14
C PRO A 339 -18.25 -21.00 -9.44
N ALA A 340 -19.14 -20.94 -10.44
CA ALA A 340 -18.91 -21.55 -11.76
C ALA A 340 -17.69 -20.94 -12.49
N GLY A 341 -17.29 -19.70 -12.16
CA GLY A 341 -16.08 -19.08 -12.69
C GLY A 341 -14.79 -19.86 -12.37
N ALA A 342 -14.81 -20.67 -11.32
CA ALA A 342 -13.71 -21.56 -10.95
C ALA A 342 -13.41 -22.64 -12.02
N GLN A 343 -14.36 -22.92 -12.92
CA GLN A 343 -14.19 -23.89 -14.02
C GLN A 343 -13.92 -23.21 -15.37
N SER A 344 -13.72 -21.89 -15.38
CA SER A 344 -13.57 -21.11 -16.60
C SER A 344 -12.29 -21.43 -17.38
N THR A 345 -12.28 -21.12 -18.67
CA THR A 345 -11.09 -21.18 -19.53
C THR A 345 -9.92 -20.36 -18.97
N ALA A 346 -10.19 -19.25 -18.27
CA ALA A 346 -9.16 -18.45 -17.63
C ALA A 346 -8.41 -19.23 -16.56
N VAL A 347 -9.14 -19.94 -15.69
CA VAL A 347 -8.55 -20.81 -14.66
C VAL A 347 -7.77 -21.97 -15.29
N GLN A 348 -8.34 -22.61 -16.33
CA GLN A 348 -7.68 -23.71 -17.04
C GLN A 348 -6.33 -23.27 -17.64
N ARG A 349 -6.29 -22.11 -18.30
CA ARG A 349 -5.05 -21.54 -18.87
C ARG A 349 -4.02 -21.19 -17.80
N PHE A 350 -4.45 -20.58 -16.69
CA PHE A 350 -3.55 -20.24 -15.59
C PHE A 350 -2.91 -21.48 -14.96
N ASN A 351 -3.70 -22.53 -14.75
CA ASN A 351 -3.21 -23.83 -14.27
C ASN A 351 -2.24 -24.50 -15.25
N ALA A 352 -2.44 -24.32 -16.56
CA ALA A 352 -1.50 -24.76 -17.60
C ALA A 352 -0.22 -23.89 -17.69
N GLY A 353 -0.17 -22.79 -16.93
CA GLY A 353 0.94 -21.83 -16.91
C GLY A 353 0.92 -20.75 -17.97
N ASP A 354 -0.17 -20.68 -18.73
CA ASP A 354 -0.45 -19.60 -19.67
C ASP A 354 -1.11 -18.42 -18.95
N VAL A 355 -0.30 -17.62 -18.25
CA VAL A 355 -0.77 -16.46 -17.48
C VAL A 355 -1.34 -15.36 -18.38
N GLU A 356 -0.69 -15.09 -19.52
CA GLU A 356 -1.17 -14.11 -20.50
C GLU A 356 -2.49 -14.54 -21.13
N GLY A 357 -2.60 -15.79 -21.58
CA GLY A 357 -3.84 -16.30 -22.13
C GLY A 357 -4.96 -16.43 -21.09
N ALA A 358 -4.63 -16.63 -19.81
CA ALA A 358 -5.59 -16.56 -18.71
C ALA A 358 -6.13 -15.14 -18.52
N ALA A 359 -5.25 -14.13 -18.54
CA ALA A 359 -5.62 -12.72 -18.45
C ALA A 359 -6.53 -12.29 -19.61
N GLU A 360 -6.23 -12.72 -20.84
CA GLU A 360 -7.08 -12.44 -22.01
C GLU A 360 -8.42 -13.19 -21.94
N ALA A 361 -8.45 -14.43 -21.45
CA ALA A 361 -9.69 -15.17 -21.24
C ALA A 361 -10.57 -14.52 -20.14
N LEU A 362 -9.95 -13.96 -19.09
CA LEU A 362 -10.65 -13.25 -18.02
C LEU A 362 -11.36 -11.98 -18.54
N LYS A 363 -10.75 -11.26 -19.48
CA LYS A 363 -11.34 -10.08 -20.14
C LYS A 363 -12.64 -10.35 -20.90
N GLN A 364 -12.89 -11.60 -21.33
CA GLN A 364 -14.12 -11.97 -22.04
C GLN A 364 -15.37 -12.06 -21.14
N TRP A 365 -15.19 -12.01 -19.82
CA TRP A 365 -16.28 -12.01 -18.84
C TRP A 365 -16.82 -10.59 -18.59
N ASP A 366 -17.12 -9.86 -19.66
CA ASP A 366 -17.49 -8.45 -19.65
C ASP A 366 -18.99 -8.19 -19.88
N LYS A 367 -19.81 -9.24 -19.97
CA LYS A 367 -21.23 -9.14 -20.35
C LYS A 367 -22.19 -9.40 -19.19
N GLY A 368 -23.31 -8.69 -19.19
CA GLY A 368 -24.46 -8.95 -18.32
C GLY A 368 -25.79 -8.87 -19.08
N LYS A 369 -26.87 -9.39 -18.49
CA LYS A 369 -28.21 -9.32 -19.10
C LYS A 369 -28.83 -7.94 -18.88
N VAL A 370 -29.16 -7.25 -19.97
CA VAL A 370 -29.93 -6.00 -19.98
C VAL A 370 -31.15 -6.20 -20.88
N ASN A 371 -32.35 -6.12 -20.31
CA ASN A 371 -33.62 -6.41 -21.00
C ASN A 371 -33.64 -7.79 -21.66
N GLY A 372 -33.10 -8.82 -20.98
CA GLY A 372 -33.06 -10.20 -21.48
C GLY A 372 -31.92 -10.51 -22.46
N HIS A 373 -31.18 -9.51 -22.94
CA HIS A 373 -30.07 -9.69 -23.89
C HIS A 373 -28.71 -9.49 -23.22
N MET A 374 -27.72 -10.29 -23.62
CA MET A 374 -26.34 -10.11 -23.15
C MET A 374 -25.72 -8.88 -23.82
N LYS A 375 -25.27 -7.92 -23.01
CA LYS A 375 -24.54 -6.73 -23.46
C LYS A 375 -23.23 -6.59 -22.70
N THR A 376 -22.19 -6.15 -23.38
CA THR A 376 -20.94 -5.72 -22.73
C THR A 376 -21.23 -4.54 -21.81
N LEU A 377 -20.74 -4.63 -20.58
CA LEU A 377 -20.92 -3.62 -19.54
C LEU A 377 -19.57 -2.94 -19.28
N PRO A 378 -19.45 -1.61 -19.47
CA PRO A 378 -18.19 -0.89 -19.25
C PRO A 378 -17.58 -1.11 -17.85
N GLY A 379 -18.41 -1.23 -16.82
CA GLY A 379 -17.95 -1.54 -15.47
C GLY A 379 -17.29 -2.92 -15.36
N LEU A 380 -17.81 -3.92 -16.09
CA LEU A 380 -17.17 -5.24 -16.14
C LEU A 380 -15.89 -5.19 -16.96
N VAL A 381 -15.86 -4.50 -18.11
CA VAL A 381 -14.62 -4.32 -18.90
C VAL A 381 -13.48 -3.78 -18.04
N ASN A 382 -13.74 -2.71 -17.29
CA ASN A 382 -12.73 -2.09 -16.42
C ASN A 382 -12.32 -3.02 -15.27
N ARG A 383 -13.29 -3.70 -14.64
CA ARG A 383 -13.01 -4.67 -13.57
C ARG A 383 -12.16 -5.84 -14.05
N ARG A 384 -12.50 -6.41 -15.22
CA ARG A 384 -11.74 -7.49 -15.83
C ARG A 384 -10.32 -7.05 -16.20
N ALA A 385 -10.15 -5.81 -16.66
CA ALA A 385 -8.83 -5.27 -16.99
C ALA A 385 -7.93 -5.17 -15.74
N GLU A 386 -8.43 -4.62 -14.63
CA GLU A 386 -7.64 -4.56 -13.39
C GLU A 386 -7.31 -5.94 -12.81
N GLU A 387 -8.25 -6.88 -12.85
CA GLU A 387 -8.01 -8.25 -12.41
C GLU A 387 -6.99 -8.97 -13.30
N ALA A 388 -7.02 -8.71 -14.61
CA ALA A 388 -6.03 -9.24 -15.56
C ALA A 388 -4.62 -8.72 -15.27
N GLU A 389 -4.45 -7.45 -14.89
CA GLU A 389 -3.15 -6.91 -14.50
C GLU A 389 -2.62 -7.54 -13.20
N LEU A 390 -3.51 -7.82 -12.23
CA LEU A 390 -3.14 -8.53 -11.01
C LEU A 390 -2.69 -9.97 -11.27
N LEU A 391 -3.21 -10.64 -12.30
CA LEU A 391 -2.77 -11.99 -12.66
C LEU A 391 -1.33 -12.04 -13.19
N LYS A 392 -0.86 -10.95 -13.80
CA LYS A 392 0.47 -10.86 -14.42
C LYS A 392 1.59 -10.52 -13.44
N GLN A 393 1.25 -10.20 -12.19
CA GLN A 393 2.17 -9.99 -11.07
C GLN A 393 2.55 -11.33 -10.44
#